data_AF-A0A8T6L540-F1
#
_entry.id   AF-A0A8T6L540-F1
#
_cell.length_a   1.000
_cell.length_b   1.000
_cell.length_c   1.000
_cell.angle_alpha   90.00
_cell.angle_beta   90.00
_cell.angle_gamma   90.00
#
_symmetry.space_group_name_H-M   'P 1'
#
loop_
_entity.id
_entity.type
_entity.pdbx_description
1 polymer ?
#
loop_
_entity_poly.entity_id
_entity_poly.type
_entity_poly.pdbx_seq_one_letter_code
_entity_poly.pdbx_strand_id
1 'polypeptide(L)' 'EMARLAADFPGYGFERHKGYGTKAHLAALEALGPCPIHRASFAPVRAAAKLNHRGNQEGSRSDERC' A
#
# COMPACT_ATOMS: atom_id res chain seq x y z
N GLU A 1 6.26 13.35 -16.44
CA GLU A 1 4.88 13.77 -16.13
C GLU A 1 4.09 12.61 -15.55
N MET A 2 3.12 12.88 -14.68
CA MET A 2 2.28 11.88 -13.99
C MET A 2 1.44 11.00 -14.95
N ALA A 3 1.28 11.41 -16.21
CA ALA A 3 0.67 10.59 -17.26
C ALA A 3 1.49 9.31 -17.56
N ARG A 4 2.82 9.37 -17.50
CA ARG A 4 3.66 8.16 -17.70
C ARG A 4 3.49 7.15 -16.56
N LEU A 5 3.40 7.65 -15.32
CA LEU A 5 3.17 6.80 -14.16
C LEU A 5 1.80 6.11 -14.19
N ALA A 6 0.77 6.75 -14.76
CA ALA A 6 -0.53 6.12 -14.97
C ALA A 6 -0.46 4.98 -16.01
N ALA A 7 0.40 5.11 -17.03
CA ALA A 7 0.63 4.06 -18.01
C ALA A 7 1.44 2.89 -17.42
N ASP A 8 2.44 3.17 -16.58
CA ASP A 8 3.26 2.14 -15.92
C ASP A 8 2.48 1.42 -14.80
N PHE A 9 1.54 2.10 -14.14
CA PHE A 9 0.72 1.58 -13.05
C PHE A 9 -0.78 1.79 -13.30
N PRO A 10 -1.38 1.06 -14.26
CA PRO A 10 -2.80 1.14 -14.53
C PRO A 10 -3.60 0.68 -13.29
N GLY A 11 -4.71 1.37 -13.01
CA GLY A 11 -5.61 1.04 -11.88
C GLY A 11 -5.37 1.84 -10.59
N TYR A 12 -4.20 2.45 -10.40
CA TYR A 12 -3.95 3.28 -9.20
C TYR A 12 -4.53 4.68 -9.26
N GLY A 13 -4.90 5.17 -10.46
CA GLY A 13 -5.53 6.48 -10.66
C GLY A 13 -4.59 7.69 -10.63
N PHE A 14 -3.27 7.48 -10.80
CA PHE A 14 -2.26 8.54 -10.72
C PHE A 14 -2.53 9.75 -11.62
N GLU A 15 -3.23 9.58 -12.74
CA GLU A 15 -3.64 10.68 -13.63
C GLU A 15 -4.59 11.67 -12.94
N ARG A 16 -5.46 11.19 -12.03
CA ARG A 16 -6.55 11.97 -11.43
C ARG A 16 -6.13 12.65 -10.14
N HIS A 17 -5.43 11.92 -9.28
CA HIS A 17 -5.08 12.40 -7.94
C HIS A 17 -3.59 12.61 -7.75
N LYS A 18 -2.74 12.46 -8.78
CA LYS A 18 -1.33 12.86 -8.74
C LYS A 18 -0.50 12.21 -7.62
N GLY A 19 -0.94 11.06 -7.11
CA GLY A 19 -0.32 10.38 -5.95
C GLY A 19 -0.81 10.86 -4.57
N TYR A 20 -1.80 11.75 -4.48
CA TYR A 20 -2.47 12.05 -3.22
C TYR A 20 -3.39 10.89 -2.79
N GLY A 21 -3.39 10.59 -1.49
CA GLY A 21 -4.14 9.49 -0.87
C GLY A 21 -5.65 9.74 -0.80
N THR A 22 -6.31 9.84 -1.95
CA THR A 22 -7.77 9.91 -2.04
C THR A 22 -8.40 8.54 -1.76
N LYS A 23 -9.71 8.50 -1.45
CA LYS A 23 -10.43 7.24 -1.23
C LYS A 23 -10.28 6.25 -2.40
N ALA A 24 -10.29 6.74 -3.63
CA ALA A 24 -10.06 5.92 -4.82
C ALA A 24 -8.64 5.30 -4.82
N HIS A 25 -7.63 6.07 -4.41
CA HIS A 25 -6.27 5.57 -4.32
C HIS A 25 -6.10 4.54 -3.21
N LEU A 26 -6.76 4.73 -2.06
CA LEU A 26 -6.77 3.75 -0.97
C LEU A 26 -7.41 2.42 -1.41
N ALA A 27 -8.54 2.48 -2.12
CA ALA A 27 -9.18 1.28 -2.67
C ALA A 27 -8.27 0.54 -3.68
N ALA A 28 -7.55 1.29 -4.53
CA ALA A 28 -6.57 0.71 -5.44
C ALA A 28 -5.37 0.10 -4.69
N LEU A 29 -4.89 0.73 -3.62
CA LEU A 29 -3.83 0.20 -2.75
C LEU A 29 -4.27 -1.08 -2.05
N GLU A 30 -5.52 -1.20 -1.63
CA GLU A 30 -6.06 -2.42 -1.03
C GLU A 30 -6.22 -3.55 -2.05
N ALA A 31 -6.63 -3.22 -3.29
CA ALA A 31 -6.85 -4.22 -4.34
C ALA A 31 -5.55 -4.69 -5.04
N LEU A 32 -4.66 -3.75 -5.35
CA LEU A 32 -3.42 -4.00 -6.12
C LEU A 32 -2.18 -4.09 -5.22
N GLY A 33 -2.26 -3.57 -4.00
CA GLY A 33 -1.12 -3.45 -3.10
C GLY A 33 -0.39 -2.11 -3.16
N PRO A 34 0.68 -1.94 -2.38
CA PRO A 34 1.60 -0.84 -2.57
C PRO A 34 2.65 -1.17 -3.65
N CYS A 35 2.80 -0.29 -4.65
CA CYS A 35 3.87 -0.39 -5.65
C CYS A 35 5.15 0.41 -5.25
N PRO A 36 6.31 0.21 -5.92
CA PRO A 36 7.62 0.75 -5.51
C PRO A 36 7.71 2.28 -5.42
N ILE A 37 6.84 3.00 -6.13
CA ILE A 37 6.78 4.46 -6.08
C ILE A 37 6.06 4.99 -4.82
N HIS A 38 5.38 4.12 -4.06
CA HIS A 38 4.74 4.52 -2.82
C HIS A 38 5.76 4.60 -1.69
N ARG A 39 5.69 5.68 -0.91
CA ARG A 39 6.48 5.81 0.31
C ARG A 39 5.90 4.90 1.40
N ALA A 40 6.64 3.84 1.73
CA ALA A 40 6.31 2.91 2.82
C ALA A 40 6.24 3.58 4.21
N SER A 41 6.64 4.85 4.36
CA SER A 41 6.42 5.60 5.60
C SER A 41 4.96 6.02 5.82
N PHE A 42 4.13 6.03 4.77
CA PHE A 42 2.72 6.40 4.89
C PHE A 42 1.90 5.27 5.51
N ALA A 43 1.12 5.60 6.55
CA ALA A 43 0.24 4.68 7.25
C ALA A 43 -0.64 3.81 6.33
N PRO A 44 -1.36 4.36 5.31
CA PRO A 44 -2.18 3.53 4.42
C PRO A 44 -1.36 2.58 3.54
N VAL A 45 -0.17 3.01 3.12
CA VAL A 45 0.74 2.18 2.30
C VAL A 45 1.27 1.01 3.13
N ARG A 46 1.60 1.23 4.41
CA ARG A 46 2.00 0.16 5.34
C ARG A 46 0.88 -0.82 5.61
N ALA A 47 -0.35 -0.32 5.77
CA ALA A 47 -1.51 -1.18 5.98
C ALA A 47 -1.73 -2.09 4.77
N ALA A 48 -1.76 -1.53 3.55
CA ALA A 48 -1.85 -2.30 2.31
C ALA A 48 -0.67 -3.29 2.13
N ALA A 49 0.56 -2.89 2.49
CA ALA A 49 1.73 -3.79 2.45
C ALA A 49 1.56 -5.02 3.32
N LYS A 50 1.01 -4.84 4.54
CA LYS A 50 0.76 -5.94 5.48
C LYS A 50 -0.37 -6.86 5.00
N LEU A 51 -1.36 -6.33 4.29
CA LEU A 51 -2.45 -7.13 3.72
C LEU A 51 -1.97 -8.04 2.59
N ASN A 52 -0.96 -7.63 1.82
CA ASN A 52 -0.36 -8.47 0.79
C ASN A 52 0.64 -9.50 1.33
N HIS A 53 1.09 -9.34 2.58
CA HIS A 53 1.99 -10.28 3.26
C HIS A 53 1.24 -11.16 4.28
N ARG A 54 0.04 -11.67 3.93
CA ARG A 54 -0.68 -12.71 4.70
C ARG A 54 -0.02 -14.09 4.53
N GLY A 55 1.30 -14.14 4.71
CA GLY A 55 2.09 -15.36 4.56
C GLY A 55 3.12 -15.63 5.65
N ASN A 56 3.34 -14.72 6.63
CA ASN A 56 4.22 -15.05 7.76
C ASN A 56 4.06 -14.08 8.95
N GLN A 57 3.24 -14.45 9.94
CA GLN A 57 3.29 -13.87 11.28
C GLN A 57 3.23 -15.01 12.31
N GLU A 58 4.33 -15.74 12.41
CA GLU A 58 4.67 -16.41 13.67
C GLU A 58 5.54 -15.46 14.51
N GLY A 59 5.21 -15.33 15.79
CA GLY A 59 6.13 -14.83 16.81
C GLY A 59 5.81 -13.44 17.39
N SER A 60 5.04 -13.41 18.47
CA SER A 60 5.60 -13.23 19.82
C SER A 60 4.49 -12.82 20.80
N ARG A 61 3.88 -13.83 21.42
CA ARG A 61 3.18 -13.64 22.69
C ARG A 61 4.05 -14.27 23.78
N SER A 62 5.19 -13.65 24.03
CA SER A 62 6.04 -13.95 25.18
C SER A 62 5.59 -13.06 26.35
N ASP A 63 4.40 -13.33 26.88
CA ASP A 63 4.05 -12.94 28.25
C ASP A 63 4.39 -14.13 29.15
N GLU A 64 5.67 -14.50 29.20
CA GLU A 64 6.22 -15.37 30.24
C GLU A 64 6.46 -14.49 31.47
N ARG A 65 5.37 -14.22 32.17
CA ARG A 65 5.39 -13.62 33.50
C ARG A 65 5.67 -14.77 34.48
N CYS A 66 6.95 -14.97 34.77
CA CYS A 66 7.40 -15.63 36.00
C CYS A 66 7.35 -14.58 37.12
#